data_AF-A0A819M734-F1
#
_entry.id   AF-A0A819M734-F1
#
_cell.length_a   1.000
_cell.length_b   1.000
_cell.length_c   1.000
_cell.angle_alpha   90.00
_cell.angle_beta   90.00
_cell.angle_gamma   90.00
#
_symmetry.space_group_name_H-M   'P 1'
#
loop_
_entity.id
_entity.type
_entity.pdbx_description
1 polymer ?
#
loop_
_entity_poly.entity_id
_entity_poly.type
_entity_poly.pdbx_seq_one_letter_code
_entity_poly.pdbx_strand_id
1 'polypeptide(L)'
;DYIISILKYSETLDDALSFIADVKRTCHLILGVADGNLGTARMIQYSHSKVNFFDDKNLQPLADWHPRIPNAIYCGMDWLCPSRQYKLYRAIIDQYGQITPELSIKNITSIVKTGDLHVGVYDLTDNIMYVANARGTDEQGPKEAYNRQFVKIDLNIEFARNQ
;
A
#
# COMPACT_ATOMS: atom_id res chain seq x y z
N ASP A 1 11.43 -13.47 -2.90
CA ASP A 1 11.15 -14.73 -2.18
C ASP A 1 10.19 -14.57 -1.00
N TYR A 2 10.43 -13.63 -0.07
CA TYR A 2 9.60 -13.48 1.13
C TYR A 2 8.15 -13.01 0.89
N ILE A 3 7.94 -11.91 0.15
CA ILE A 3 6.59 -11.41 -0.18
C ILE A 3 5.80 -12.42 -1.02
N ILE A 4 6.48 -13.09 -1.95
CA ILE A 4 5.88 -14.17 -2.76
C ILE A 4 5.43 -15.34 -1.87
N SER A 5 6.17 -15.66 -0.80
CA SER A 5 5.80 -16.73 0.13
C SER A 5 4.55 -16.38 0.93
N ILE A 6 4.42 -15.12 1.38
CA ILE A 6 3.20 -14.65 2.05
C ILE A 6 1.99 -14.86 1.12
N LEU A 7 2.08 -14.37 -0.12
CA LEU A 7 0.98 -14.49 -1.08
C LEU A 7 0.68 -15.93 -1.52
N LYS A 8 1.66 -16.84 -1.47
CA LYS A 8 1.48 -18.24 -1.90
C LYS A 8 0.96 -19.16 -0.79
N TYR A 9 1.26 -18.86 0.47
CA TYR A 9 1.04 -19.80 1.57
C TYR A 9 0.12 -19.26 2.67
N SER A 10 -0.36 -18.01 2.55
CA SER A 10 -1.31 -17.43 3.49
C SER A 10 -2.68 -17.33 2.82
N GLU A 11 -3.69 -17.97 3.41
CA GLU A 11 -5.08 -17.89 2.93
C GLU A 11 -5.83 -16.74 3.61
N THR A 12 -5.43 -16.42 4.85
CA THR A 12 -6.03 -15.37 5.66
C THR A 12 -5.00 -14.32 6.08
N LEU A 13 -5.49 -13.17 6.56
CA LEU A 13 -4.64 -12.18 7.21
C LEU A 13 -3.85 -12.79 8.38
N ASP A 14 -4.49 -13.59 9.24
CA ASP A 14 -3.84 -14.16 10.42
C ASP A 14 -2.71 -15.14 10.07
N ASP A 15 -2.85 -15.91 8.99
CA ASP A 15 -1.78 -16.76 8.46
C ASP A 15 -0.58 -15.91 8.02
N ALA A 16 -0.86 -14.82 7.31
CA ALA A 16 0.19 -13.90 6.85
C ALA A 16 0.93 -13.25 8.02
N LEU A 17 0.20 -12.77 9.04
CA LEU A 17 0.81 -12.16 10.22
C LEU A 17 1.65 -13.16 11.02
N SER A 18 1.15 -14.40 11.18
CA SER A 18 1.87 -15.48 11.87
C SER A 18 3.15 -15.85 11.13
N PHE A 19 3.09 -16.04 9.81
CA PHE A 19 4.28 -16.28 8.98
C PHE A 19 5.30 -15.14 9.12
N ILE A 20 4.82 -13.89 9.12
CA ILE A 20 5.69 -12.71 9.23
C ILE A 20 6.34 -12.57 10.61
N ALA A 21 5.65 -13.02 11.65
CA ALA A 21 6.17 -13.02 13.02
C ALA A 21 7.35 -13.98 13.19
N ASP A 22 7.32 -15.13 12.51
CA ASP A 22 8.24 -16.26 12.78
C ASP A 22 9.45 -16.33 11.84
N VAL A 23 9.35 -15.75 10.65
CA VAL A 23 10.43 -15.85 9.66
C VAL A 23 11.73 -15.16 10.12
N LYS A 24 12.87 -15.68 9.63
CA LYS A 24 14.17 -15.00 9.81
C LYS A 24 14.24 -13.72 8.98
N ARG A 25 14.47 -12.58 9.65
CA ARG A 25 14.46 -11.24 9.06
C ARG A 25 15.87 -10.70 8.86
N THR A 26 16.16 -10.17 7.67
CA THR A 26 17.50 -9.67 7.31
C THR A 26 17.53 -8.19 6.88
N CYS A 27 16.38 -7.56 6.71
CA CYS A 27 16.26 -6.18 6.24
C CYS A 27 15.22 -5.39 7.05
N HIS A 28 15.30 -4.07 6.94
CA HIS A 28 14.35 -3.13 7.52
C HIS A 28 13.32 -2.76 6.46
N LEU A 29 12.05 -3.08 6.69
CA LEU A 29 10.95 -2.84 5.76
C LEU A 29 9.74 -2.28 6.49
N ILE A 30 8.93 -1.54 5.75
CA ILE A 30 7.56 -1.21 6.12
C ILE A 30 6.68 -1.91 5.09
N LEU A 31 5.75 -2.74 5.57
CA LEU A 31 4.87 -3.53 4.71
C LEU A 31 3.42 -3.20 5.04
N GLY A 32 2.55 -3.38 4.04
CA GLY A 32 1.10 -3.42 4.23
C GLY A 32 0.58 -4.78 3.76
N VAL A 33 -0.27 -5.41 4.57
CA VAL A 33 -1.02 -6.61 4.18
C VAL A 33 -2.50 -6.29 4.37
N ALA A 34 -3.31 -6.52 3.35
CA ALA A 34 -4.73 -6.24 3.37
C ALA A 34 -5.51 -7.49 2.98
N ASP A 35 -6.68 -7.66 3.60
CA ASP A 35 -7.61 -8.76 3.36
C ASP A 35 -8.93 -8.16 2.90
N GLY A 36 -9.29 -8.45 1.65
CA GLY A 36 -10.51 -7.95 1.01
C GLY A 36 -11.78 -8.57 1.60
N ASN A 37 -11.73 -9.80 2.10
CA ASN A 37 -12.88 -10.48 2.70
C ASN A 37 -13.22 -9.89 4.07
N LEU A 38 -12.19 -9.50 4.83
CA LEU A 38 -12.36 -8.87 6.15
C LEU A 38 -12.48 -7.34 6.07
N GLY A 39 -12.17 -6.73 4.93
CA GLY A 39 -12.15 -5.28 4.77
C GLY A 39 -11.16 -4.59 5.70
N THR A 40 -10.03 -5.25 6.01
CA THR A 40 -9.05 -4.75 6.98
C THR A 40 -7.64 -4.88 6.45
N ALA A 41 -6.73 -4.07 7.01
CA ALA A 41 -5.32 -4.10 6.66
C ALA A 41 -4.45 -3.94 7.90
N ARG A 42 -3.21 -4.41 7.81
CA ARG A 42 -2.16 -4.23 8.81
C ARG A 42 -0.95 -3.59 8.18
N MET A 43 -0.44 -2.56 8.84
CA MET A 43 0.90 -2.07 8.58
C MET A 43 1.86 -2.83 9.48
N ILE A 44 3.01 -3.17 8.92
CA ILE A 44 4.00 -3.98 9.60
C ILE A 44 5.31 -3.21 9.58
N GLN A 45 5.81 -2.90 10.78
CA GLN A 45 7.21 -2.53 10.93
C GLN A 45 8.02 -3.80 11.04
N TYR A 46 8.97 -3.99 10.12
CA TYR A 46 9.73 -5.21 9.99
C TYR A 46 11.23 -4.90 10.04
N SER A 47 11.97 -5.63 10.86
CA SER A 47 13.43 -5.52 10.98
C SER A 47 14.04 -6.80 11.51
N HIS A 48 15.37 -6.86 11.58
CA HIS A 48 16.08 -8.01 12.15
C HIS A 48 15.60 -8.38 13.57
N SER A 49 15.36 -7.41 14.45
CA SER A 49 15.05 -7.63 15.87
C SER A 49 13.62 -7.26 16.28
N LYS A 50 12.84 -6.63 15.40
CA LYS A 50 11.48 -6.17 15.70
C LYS A 50 10.51 -6.51 14.58
N VAL A 51 9.33 -6.97 14.99
CA VAL A 51 8.12 -7.02 14.16
C VAL A 51 7.00 -6.41 14.97
N ASN A 52 6.37 -5.36 14.45
CA ASN A 52 5.21 -4.74 15.07
C ASN A 52 4.08 -4.68 14.05
N PHE A 53 2.87 -4.96 14.52
CA PHE A 53 1.66 -4.98 13.70
C PHE A 53 0.78 -3.81 14.10
N PHE A 54 0.36 -3.03 13.12
CA PHE A 54 -0.43 -1.84 13.34
C PHE A 54 -1.75 -1.86 12.58
N ASP A 55 -2.80 -1.43 13.28
CA ASP A 55 -4.12 -1.13 12.74
C ASP A 55 -4.40 0.38 12.87
N ASP A 56 -5.62 0.80 12.54
CA ASP A 56 -6.07 2.19 12.63
C ASP A 56 -6.11 2.72 14.07
N LYS A 57 -6.21 1.82 15.07
CA LYS A 57 -6.34 2.17 16.49
C LYS A 57 -5.00 2.32 17.18
N ASN A 58 -3.97 1.61 16.73
CA ASN A 58 -2.66 1.61 17.37
C ASN A 58 -1.53 2.14 16.48
N LEU A 59 -1.83 2.60 15.25
CA LEU A 59 -0.84 3.12 14.29
C LEU A 59 0.18 4.05 14.94
N GLN A 60 1.45 3.84 14.58
CA GLN A 60 2.61 4.58 15.06
C GLN A 60 3.40 5.17 13.89
N PRO A 61 4.13 6.27 14.12
CA PRO A 61 4.12 7.09 15.33
C PRO A 61 2.81 7.88 15.48
N LEU A 62 2.30 8.05 16.70
CA LEU A 62 1.17 8.97 16.92
C LEU A 62 1.69 10.39 17.16
N ALA A 63 1.39 11.32 16.25
CA ALA A 63 1.80 12.72 16.33
C ALA A 63 0.84 13.62 15.53
N ASP A 64 0.89 14.95 15.73
CA ASP A 64 0.05 15.92 15.01
C ASP A 64 0.24 15.85 13.48
N TRP A 65 1.43 15.48 13.02
CA TRP A 65 1.77 15.28 11.61
C TRP A 65 1.48 13.85 11.10
N HIS A 66 1.08 12.94 11.98
CA HIS A 66 0.68 11.57 11.67
C HIS A 66 -0.40 11.06 12.62
N PRO A 67 -1.60 11.67 12.62
CA PRO A 67 -2.69 11.25 13.47
C PRO A 67 -3.37 10.00 12.90
N ARG A 68 -4.01 9.22 13.77
CA ARG A 68 -4.78 8.03 13.37
C ARG A 68 -6.03 8.45 12.62
N ILE A 69 -6.34 7.70 11.57
CA ILE A 69 -7.57 7.86 10.78
C ILE A 69 -8.40 6.58 11.00
N PRO A 70 -9.66 6.66 11.45
CA PRO A 70 -10.48 5.46 11.63
C PRO A 70 -10.58 4.67 10.32
N ASN A 71 -10.48 3.35 10.38
CA ASN A 71 -10.52 2.44 9.24
C ASN A 71 -9.44 2.68 8.16
N ALA A 72 -8.35 3.39 8.48
CA ALA A 72 -7.26 3.60 7.55
C ALA A 72 -5.89 3.53 8.23
N ILE A 73 -4.97 2.83 7.59
CA ILE A 73 -3.55 2.83 7.92
C ILE A 73 -2.79 3.46 6.75
N TYR A 74 -1.74 4.21 7.04
CA TYR A 74 -0.97 4.90 6.00
C TYR A 74 0.45 5.17 6.47
N CYS A 75 1.42 5.01 5.58
CA CYS A 75 2.80 5.40 5.79
C CYS A 75 3.30 6.08 4.52
N GLY A 76 3.93 7.24 4.69
CA GLY A 76 4.67 7.92 3.64
C GLY A 76 5.95 7.17 3.27
N MET A 77 6.98 7.91 2.85
CA MET A 77 8.22 7.30 2.36
C MET A 77 9.03 6.54 3.41
N ASP A 78 8.91 6.89 4.69
CA ASP A 78 9.69 6.28 5.77
C ASP A 78 8.94 6.42 7.11
N TRP A 79 9.35 5.60 8.09
CA TRP A 79 8.78 5.53 9.43
C TRP A 79 8.71 6.90 10.11
N LEU A 80 9.79 7.68 10.00
CA LEU A 80 9.91 9.01 10.60
C LEU A 80 10.17 10.07 9.52
N CYS A 81 9.15 10.37 8.73
CA CYS A 81 9.22 11.41 7.71
C CYS A 81 8.06 12.42 7.83
N PRO A 82 8.09 13.34 8.83
CA PRO A 82 6.94 14.18 9.17
C PRO A 82 6.34 14.94 7.98
N SER A 83 7.17 15.50 7.11
CA SER A 83 6.69 16.28 5.96
C SER A 83 5.96 15.45 4.91
N ARG A 84 6.33 14.18 4.73
CA ARG A 84 5.68 13.27 3.77
C ARG A 84 4.47 12.59 4.40
N GLN A 85 4.60 12.19 5.66
CA GLN A 85 3.51 11.63 6.45
C GLN A 85 2.34 12.61 6.55
N TYR A 86 2.61 13.88 6.85
CA TYR A 86 1.57 14.90 6.93
C TYR A 86 0.89 15.17 5.59
N LYS A 87 1.66 15.22 4.49
CA LYS A 87 1.08 15.37 3.15
C LYS A 87 0.17 14.20 2.78
N LEU A 88 0.58 12.97 3.09
CA LEU A 88 -0.24 11.78 2.86
C LEU A 88 -1.50 11.79 3.72
N TYR A 89 -1.36 12.09 5.01
CA TYR A 89 -2.49 12.28 5.92
C TYR A 89 -3.52 13.27 5.36
N ARG A 90 -3.07 14.46 4.96
CA ARG A 90 -3.94 15.50 4.40
C ARG A 90 -4.66 15.03 3.15
N ALA A 91 -3.93 14.40 2.22
CA ALA A 91 -4.52 13.89 0.99
C ALA A 91 -5.58 12.80 1.26
N ILE A 92 -5.36 11.92 2.25
CA ILE A 92 -6.34 10.90 2.65
C ILE A 92 -7.55 11.56 3.31
N ILE A 93 -7.35 12.47 4.26
CA ILE A 93 -8.44 13.14 4.98
C ILE A 93 -9.32 13.97 4.06
N ASP A 94 -8.74 14.69 3.10
CA ASP A 94 -9.50 15.49 2.15
C ASP A 94 -10.42 14.61 1.27
N GLN A 95 -10.17 13.30 1.19
CA GLN A 95 -10.98 12.30 0.46
C GLN A 95 -11.68 11.30 1.38
N TYR A 96 -11.64 11.49 2.71
CA TYR A 96 -12.09 10.47 3.66
C TYR A 96 -13.59 10.19 3.55
N GLY A 97 -13.95 8.89 3.56
CA GLY A 97 -15.33 8.43 3.36
C GLY A 97 -15.78 8.34 1.90
N GLN A 98 -14.95 8.77 0.94
CA GLN A 98 -15.25 8.73 -0.50
C GLN A 98 -14.07 8.20 -1.32
N ILE A 99 -13.11 7.50 -0.70
CA ILE A 99 -11.92 7.01 -1.40
C ILE A 99 -12.32 5.94 -2.41
N THR A 100 -12.06 6.21 -3.69
CA THR A 100 -12.12 5.23 -4.79
C THR A 100 -10.73 5.08 -5.43
N PRO A 101 -10.50 4.08 -6.30
CA PRO A 101 -9.24 3.98 -7.04
C PRO A 101 -8.91 5.24 -7.84
N GLU A 102 -9.90 5.83 -8.52
CA GLU A 102 -9.72 7.02 -9.35
C GLU A 102 -9.33 8.24 -8.51
N LEU A 103 -9.98 8.42 -7.35
CA LEU A 103 -9.64 9.49 -6.41
C LEU A 103 -8.28 9.24 -5.75
N SER A 104 -7.93 7.98 -5.47
CA SER A 104 -6.61 7.63 -4.96
C SER A 104 -5.51 8.01 -5.95
N ILE A 105 -5.68 7.66 -7.23
CA ILE A 105 -4.75 7.99 -8.31
C ILE A 105 -4.62 9.51 -8.47
N LYS A 106 -5.75 10.21 -8.58
CA LYS A 106 -5.79 11.62 -8.95
C LYS A 106 -5.48 12.57 -7.79
N ASN A 107 -5.92 12.26 -6.57
CA ASN A 107 -5.92 13.19 -5.44
C ASN A 107 -5.03 12.74 -4.28
N ILE A 108 -4.57 11.48 -4.26
CA ILE A 108 -3.66 10.99 -3.22
C ILE A 108 -2.26 10.81 -3.79
N THR A 109 -2.03 9.80 -4.64
CA THR A 109 -0.68 9.42 -5.10
C THR A 109 0.03 10.54 -5.89
N SER A 110 -0.71 11.23 -6.75
CA SER A 110 -0.18 12.37 -7.53
C SER A 110 0.19 13.58 -6.67
N ILE A 111 -0.55 13.82 -5.58
CA ILE A 111 -0.37 14.99 -4.70
C ILE A 111 0.84 14.78 -3.78
N VAL A 112 0.96 13.57 -3.20
CA VAL A 112 2.08 13.25 -2.32
C VAL A 112 3.40 13.04 -3.09
N LYS A 113 3.30 12.84 -4.40
CA LYS A 113 4.41 12.59 -5.33
C LYS A 113 5.30 11.46 -4.81
N THR A 114 4.68 10.30 -4.64
CA THR A 114 5.34 9.05 -4.24
C THR A 114 5.04 7.97 -5.26
N GLY A 115 6.01 7.07 -5.48
CA GLY A 115 5.93 6.07 -6.54
C GLY A 115 6.46 6.60 -7.86
N ASP A 116 7.69 7.12 -7.84
CA ASP A 116 8.33 7.66 -9.04
C ASP A 116 8.50 6.59 -10.12
N LEU A 117 8.90 5.38 -9.70
CA LEU A 117 9.15 4.24 -10.58
C LEU A 117 7.89 3.42 -10.88
N HIS A 118 7.04 3.22 -9.88
CA HIS A 118 5.89 2.32 -9.96
C HIS A 118 4.83 2.74 -8.95
N VAL A 119 3.57 2.67 -9.35
CA VAL A 119 2.41 2.83 -8.46
C VAL A 119 1.43 1.71 -8.74
N GLY A 120 0.97 1.06 -7.67
CA GLY A 120 -0.15 0.12 -7.69
C GLY A 120 -1.27 0.64 -6.78
N VAL A 121 -2.50 0.60 -7.27
CA VAL A 121 -3.72 0.84 -6.50
C VAL A 121 -4.60 -0.40 -6.65
N TYR A 122 -4.98 -1.00 -5.52
CA TYR A 122 -5.74 -2.24 -5.49
C TYR A 122 -7.12 -1.97 -4.93
N ASP A 123 -8.15 -2.26 -5.71
CA ASP A 123 -9.53 -2.35 -5.23
C ASP A 123 -9.81 -3.82 -4.90
N LEU A 124 -9.81 -4.15 -3.61
CA LEU A 124 -10.04 -5.51 -3.16
C LEU A 124 -11.53 -5.90 -3.19
N THR A 125 -12.44 -4.94 -3.33
CA THR A 125 -13.89 -5.21 -3.39
C THR A 125 -14.26 -5.79 -4.74
N ASP A 126 -13.76 -5.16 -5.81
CA ASP A 126 -14.01 -5.58 -7.19
C ASP A 126 -12.89 -6.47 -7.75
N ASN A 127 -11.82 -6.69 -6.97
CA ASN A 127 -10.62 -7.43 -7.35
C ASN A 127 -9.94 -6.84 -8.60
N ILE A 128 -9.72 -5.53 -8.58
CA ILE A 128 -9.16 -4.74 -9.68
C ILE A 128 -7.82 -4.14 -9.24
N MET A 129 -6.82 -4.27 -10.10
CA MET A 129 -5.54 -3.59 -9.93
C MET A 129 -5.39 -2.48 -10.97
N TYR A 130 -5.00 -1.29 -10.51
CA TYR A 130 -4.56 -0.20 -11.35
C TYR A 130 -3.06 -0.04 -11.19
N VAL A 131 -2.33 0.01 -12.31
CA VAL A 131 -0.87 0.08 -12.28
C VAL A 131 -0.30 1.09 -13.25
N ALA A 132 0.72 1.82 -12.81
CA ALA A 132 1.52 2.69 -13.66
C ALA A 132 3.01 2.45 -13.40
N ASN A 133 3.80 2.53 -14.45
CA ASN A 133 5.26 2.48 -14.41
C ASN A 133 5.83 3.82 -14.88
N ALA A 134 7.02 4.18 -14.41
CA ALA A 134 7.79 5.30 -14.94
C ALA A 134 8.02 5.14 -16.44
N ARG A 135 8.25 6.26 -17.10
CA ARG A 135 8.55 6.29 -18.52
C ARG A 135 9.83 5.52 -18.84
N GLY A 136 9.76 4.63 -19.81
CA GLY A 136 10.95 4.02 -20.43
C GLY A 136 11.79 5.06 -21.18
N THR A 137 13.03 4.69 -21.55
CA THR A 137 13.97 5.59 -22.24
C THR A 137 13.40 6.15 -23.55
N ASP A 138 12.73 5.30 -24.34
CA ASP A 138 12.23 5.62 -25.68
C ASP A 138 10.74 5.96 -25.72
N GLU A 139 10.11 6.17 -24.55
CA GLU A 139 8.70 6.51 -24.43
C GLU A 139 8.48 8.02 -24.27
N GLN A 140 7.26 8.48 -24.60
CA GLN A 140 6.83 9.86 -24.42
C GLN A 140 5.99 10.06 -23.15
N GLY A 141 5.74 11.34 -22.80
CA GLY A 141 4.90 11.73 -21.67
C GLY A 141 5.67 11.96 -20.35
N PRO A 142 4.95 12.07 -19.22
CA PRO A 142 5.54 12.33 -17.90
C PRO A 142 6.52 11.24 -17.49
N LYS A 143 7.56 11.62 -16.74
CA LYS A 143 8.63 10.70 -16.29
C LYS A 143 8.14 9.79 -15.17
N GLU A 144 7.54 10.36 -14.13
CA GLU A 144 7.18 9.66 -12.90
C GLU A 144 5.86 8.90 -13.04
N ALA A 145 5.77 7.69 -12.45
CA ALA A 145 4.61 6.82 -12.60
C ALA A 145 3.31 7.44 -12.03
N TYR A 146 3.38 8.19 -10.92
CA TYR A 146 2.22 8.87 -10.34
C TYR A 146 1.59 9.95 -11.25
N ASN A 147 2.29 10.36 -12.32
CA ASN A 147 1.80 11.29 -13.33
C ASN A 147 1.39 10.60 -14.65
N ARG A 148 1.55 9.28 -14.75
CA ARG A 148 1.30 8.52 -15.98
C ARG A 148 -0.09 7.89 -15.96
N GLN A 149 -0.51 7.46 -17.14
CA GLN A 149 -1.77 6.74 -17.29
C GLN A 149 -1.66 5.37 -16.59
N PHE A 150 -2.69 5.04 -15.82
CA PHE A 150 -2.80 3.74 -15.18
C PHE A 150 -3.46 2.74 -16.13
N VAL A 151 -2.92 1.54 -16.16
CA VAL A 151 -3.55 0.37 -16.78
C VAL A 151 -4.44 -0.28 -15.73
N LYS A 152 -5.71 -0.51 -16.08
CA LYS A 152 -6.67 -1.24 -15.26
C LYS A 152 -6.61 -2.73 -15.63
N ILE A 153 -6.46 -3.58 -14.63
CA ILE A 153 -6.36 -5.03 -14.75
C ILE A 153 -7.44 -5.63 -13.86
N ASP A 154 -8.33 -6.44 -14.45
CA ASP A 154 -9.31 -7.24 -13.72
C ASP A 154 -8.66 -8.56 -13.30
N LEU A 155 -8.42 -8.72 -12.00
CA LEU A 155 -7.69 -9.88 -11.49
C LEU A 155 -8.54 -11.15 -11.51
N ASN A 156 -9.88 -11.05 -11.51
CA ASN A 156 -10.73 -12.22 -11.69
C ASN A 156 -10.49 -12.86 -13.06
N ILE A 157 -10.38 -12.02 -14.10
CA ILE A 157 -10.08 -12.47 -15.46
C ILE A 157 -8.66 -13.07 -15.52
N GLU A 158 -7.65 -12.38 -14.99
CA GLU A 158 -6.26 -12.83 -15.12
C GLU A 158 -5.96 -14.10 -14.32
N PHE A 159 -6.57 -14.30 -13.15
CA PHE A 159 -6.38 -15.52 -12.37
C PHE A 159 -7.13 -16.72 -12.96
N ALA A 160 -8.28 -16.50 -13.60
CA ALA A 160 -8.99 -17.57 -14.31
C ALA A 160 -8.26 -18.06 -15.58
N ARG A 161 -7.44 -17.22 -16.22
CA ARG A 161 -6.68 -17.60 -17.43
C ARG A 161 -5.59 -18.64 -17.21
N ASN A 162 -5.13 -18.81 -15.97
CA ASN A 162 -4.02 -19.68 -15.61
C ASN A 162 -4.47 -20.95 -14.86
N GLN A 163 -5.78 -21.25 -14.87
CA GLN A 163 -6.38 -22.51 -14.38
C GLN A 163 -6.77 -23.40 -15.56
#